data_AF-A0A962GRW1-F1
#
_entry.id   AF-A0A962GRW1-F1
#
_cell.length_a   1.000
_cell.length_b   1.000
_cell.length_c   1.000
_cell.angle_alpha   90.00
_cell.angle_beta   90.00
_cell.angle_gamma   90.00
#
_symmetry.space_group_name_H-M   'P 1'
#
loop_
_entity.id
_entity.type
_entity.pdbx_description
1 polymer ?
#
loop_
_entity_poly.entity_id
_entity_poly.type
_entity_poly.pdbx_seq_one_letter_code
_entity_poly.pdbx_strand_id
1 'polypeptide(L)'
;MIVLGIETSCDETAAAIVTDNREILSNVVLRQLEEHALFGGVVPEIAARAHIDHLDQVVETAFRQAKLEINSVNAIAATCGPGLIGGVLVGMMTAKAMASSLKVPFLAVNHLEAHALTPRLTDNIEFPYLVLLISGGHTQILVAEDVGQYRRWGTTLDDAAGECFDKSAKLMGLPYPGGPNIERCASKVSNAEKALEDFPLPRPMQHRKNCDFSFSGLKSAVRSHVEALSDKNLTDKNMENLSFALQRAIAETLESRCARAIEKFRADYGNKTKDPTLVVAGGVSANREIRQTLETLCTEKGFRLAAPPLDLCTDNAAM
;
A
#
# COMPACT_ATOMS: atom_id res chain seq x y z
N MET A 1 -26.65 6.05 -7.29
CA MET A 1 -26.43 6.25 -5.84
C MET A 1 -25.18 7.08 -5.63
N ILE A 2 -25.15 7.93 -4.61
CA ILE A 2 -24.00 8.74 -4.21
C ILE A 2 -23.57 8.33 -2.81
N VAL A 3 -22.28 8.00 -2.63
CA VAL A 3 -21.71 7.58 -1.35
C VAL A 3 -20.62 8.54 -0.94
N LEU A 4 -20.66 9.00 0.32
CA LEU A 4 -19.52 9.66 0.96
C LEU A 4 -18.63 8.60 1.62
N GLY A 5 -17.37 8.49 1.20
CA GLY A 5 -16.35 7.69 1.87
C GLY A 5 -15.53 8.54 2.85
N ILE A 6 -15.10 7.94 3.96
CA ILE A 6 -14.20 8.54 4.96
C ILE A 6 -13.09 7.53 5.31
N GLU A 7 -11.83 7.96 5.22
CA GLU A 7 -10.64 7.17 5.55
C GLU A 7 -9.76 7.95 6.54
N THR A 8 -9.40 7.29 7.65
CA THR A 8 -8.67 7.84 8.82
C THR A 8 -7.90 6.75 9.57
N SER A 9 -7.53 5.66 8.90
CA SER A 9 -6.95 4.47 9.53
C SER A 9 -5.49 4.64 9.94
N CYS A 10 -4.75 5.55 9.31
CA CYS A 10 -3.33 5.78 9.59
C CYS A 10 -2.99 7.27 9.75
N ASP A 11 -2.34 7.90 8.78
CA ASP A 11 -1.86 9.29 8.82
C ASP A 11 -2.43 10.16 7.68
N GLU A 12 -3.37 9.61 6.91
CA GLU A 12 -4.19 10.34 5.95
C GLU A 12 -5.60 10.60 6.48
N THR A 13 -6.03 11.87 6.42
CA THR A 13 -7.44 12.23 6.60
C THR A 13 -8.05 12.43 5.22
N ALA A 14 -8.97 11.56 4.84
CA ALA A 14 -9.53 11.60 3.50
C ALA A 14 -11.07 11.52 3.49
N ALA A 15 -11.66 12.20 2.50
CA ALA A 15 -13.06 12.10 2.16
C ALA A 15 -13.22 12.10 0.63
N ALA A 16 -14.13 11.27 0.14
CA ALA A 16 -14.41 11.16 -1.29
C ALA A 16 -15.90 10.99 -1.53
N ILE A 17 -16.35 11.41 -2.71
CA ILE A 17 -17.72 11.19 -3.15
C ILE A 17 -17.68 10.33 -4.41
N VAL A 18 -18.31 9.15 -4.34
CA VAL A 18 -18.28 8.14 -5.40
C VAL A 18 -19.70 7.76 -5.79
N THR A 19 -19.93 7.48 -7.08
CA THR A 19 -21.22 7.02 -7.60
C THR A 19 -21.26 5.49 -7.78
N ASP A 20 -22.47 4.93 -7.86
CA ASP A 20 -22.67 3.52 -8.25
C ASP A 20 -22.24 3.20 -9.70
N ASN A 21 -22.04 4.23 -10.52
CA ASN A 21 -21.43 4.12 -11.85
C ASN A 21 -19.90 4.12 -11.79
N ARG A 22 -19.28 4.00 -10.60
CA ARG A 22 -17.82 3.96 -10.38
C ARG A 22 -17.13 5.28 -10.72
N GLU A 23 -17.86 6.39 -10.67
CA GLU A 23 -17.30 7.72 -10.90
C GLU A 23 -16.86 8.35 -9.58
N ILE A 24 -15.62 8.84 -9.54
CA ILE A 24 -15.08 9.61 -8.42
C ILE A 24 -15.39 11.09 -8.68
N LEU A 25 -16.37 11.65 -7.95
CA LEU A 25 -16.77 13.05 -8.09
C LEU A 25 -15.84 14.00 -7.32
N SER A 26 -15.24 13.52 -6.24
CA SER A 26 -14.17 14.19 -5.49
C SER A 26 -13.36 13.16 -4.71
N ASN A 27 -12.08 13.45 -4.47
CA ASN A 27 -11.21 12.66 -3.61
C ASN A 27 -10.19 13.60 -2.95
N VAL A 28 -10.45 13.94 -1.69
CA VAL A 28 -9.64 14.88 -0.90
C VAL A 28 -8.81 14.07 0.09
N VAL A 29 -7.49 14.25 0.06
CA VAL A 29 -6.55 13.57 0.97
C VAL A 29 -5.64 14.61 1.60
N LEU A 30 -5.73 14.75 2.92
CA LEU A 30 -4.79 15.51 3.74
C LEU A 30 -3.78 14.54 4.36
N ARG A 31 -2.49 14.74 4.10
CA ARG A 31 -1.39 13.88 4.58
C ARG A 31 -0.63 14.55 5.72
N GLN A 32 -0.31 13.82 6.77
CA GLN A 32 0.39 14.33 7.97
C GLN A 32 1.91 14.09 7.93
N LEU A 33 2.52 14.20 6.74
CA LEU A 33 3.91 13.78 6.54
C LEU A 33 4.91 14.61 7.36
N GLU A 34 4.67 15.92 7.48
CA GLU A 34 5.59 16.84 8.16
C GLU A 34 5.61 16.59 9.68
N GLU A 35 4.45 16.32 10.26
CA GLU A 35 4.24 16.04 11.67
C GLU A 35 4.97 14.76 12.10
N HIS A 36 4.92 13.72 11.27
CA HIS A 36 5.53 12.42 11.57
C HIS A 36 7.01 12.34 11.18
N ALA A 37 7.48 13.16 10.23
CA ALA A 37 8.88 13.19 9.81
C ALA A 37 9.85 13.47 10.96
N LEU A 38 9.44 14.29 11.95
CA LEU A 38 10.22 14.61 13.15
C LEU A 38 10.52 13.39 14.03
N PHE A 39 9.67 12.36 13.96
CA PHE A 39 9.80 11.13 14.75
C PHE A 39 10.35 9.95 13.95
N GLY A 40 10.44 10.11 12.61
CA GLY A 40 10.88 9.07 11.69
C GLY A 40 9.91 7.89 11.61
N GLY A 41 8.61 8.17 11.72
CA GLY A 41 7.51 7.21 11.65
C GLY A 41 6.22 7.78 12.25
N VAL A 42 5.09 7.13 11.96
CA VAL A 42 3.76 7.57 12.41
C VAL A 42 3.63 7.50 13.93
N VAL A 43 3.23 8.60 14.56
CA VAL A 43 2.91 8.70 16.00
C VAL A 43 1.39 8.64 16.19
N PRO A 44 0.84 7.58 16.81
CA PRO A 44 -0.61 7.35 16.83
C PRO A 44 -1.46 8.48 17.43
N GLU A 45 -0.98 9.12 18.50
CA GLU A 45 -1.72 10.22 19.15
C GLU A 45 -1.72 11.50 18.30
N ILE A 46 -0.61 11.79 17.59
CA ILE A 46 -0.53 12.94 16.68
C ILE A 46 -1.50 12.71 15.51
N ALA A 47 -1.53 11.49 14.98
CA ALA A 47 -2.40 11.16 13.87
C ALA A 47 -3.89 11.27 14.24
N ALA A 48 -4.28 10.70 15.37
CA ALA A 48 -5.64 10.80 15.89
C ALA A 48 -6.12 12.25 16.07
N ARG A 49 -5.27 13.14 16.61
CA ARG A 49 -5.62 14.56 16.79
C ARG A 49 -5.79 15.29 15.46
N ALA A 50 -4.88 15.07 14.52
CA ALA A 50 -4.99 15.68 13.20
C ALA A 50 -6.27 15.24 12.47
N HIS A 51 -6.72 13.98 12.61
CA HIS A 51 -8.03 13.59 12.08
C HIS A 51 -9.19 14.39 12.71
N ILE A 52 -9.16 14.63 14.03
CA ILE A 52 -10.19 15.43 14.71
C ILE A 52 -10.19 16.88 14.21
N ASP A 53 -9.01 17.47 14.03
CA ASP A 53 -8.84 18.88 13.69
C ASP A 53 -9.19 19.21 12.22
N HIS A 54 -9.20 18.20 11.33
CA HIS A 54 -9.28 18.43 9.89
C HIS A 54 -10.41 17.70 9.16
N LEU A 55 -11.01 16.65 9.75
CA LEU A 55 -11.96 15.79 9.01
C LEU A 55 -13.20 16.56 8.52
N ASP A 56 -13.70 17.52 9.29
CA ASP A 56 -14.84 18.36 8.89
C ASP A 56 -14.53 19.20 7.64
N GLN A 57 -13.37 19.86 7.60
CA GLN A 57 -12.91 20.66 6.45
C GLN A 57 -12.64 19.80 5.22
N VAL A 58 -12.09 18.59 5.41
CA VAL A 58 -11.85 17.62 4.34
C VAL A 58 -13.17 17.16 3.72
N VAL A 59 -14.18 16.85 4.54
CA VAL A 59 -15.54 16.49 4.09
C VAL A 59 -16.22 17.66 3.38
N GLU A 60 -16.18 18.87 3.94
CA GLU A 60 -16.74 20.06 3.29
C GLU A 60 -16.09 20.31 1.92
N THR A 61 -14.77 20.16 1.84
CA THR A 61 -14.03 20.32 0.58
C THR A 61 -14.44 19.26 -0.45
N ALA A 62 -14.68 18.01 -0.04
CA ALA A 62 -15.15 16.95 -0.94
C ALA A 62 -16.51 17.31 -1.56
N PHE A 63 -17.49 17.74 -0.75
CA PHE A 63 -18.80 18.20 -1.25
C PHE A 63 -18.68 19.39 -2.20
N ARG A 64 -17.85 20.39 -1.85
CA ARG A 64 -17.59 21.55 -2.71
C ARG A 64 -16.97 21.16 -4.05
N GLN A 65 -16.00 20.24 -4.06
CA GLN A 65 -15.37 19.75 -5.29
C GLN A 65 -16.35 18.96 -6.16
N ALA A 66 -17.18 18.12 -5.54
CA ALA A 66 -18.23 17.36 -6.23
C ALA A 66 -19.41 18.23 -6.69
N LYS A 67 -19.51 19.48 -6.22
CA LYS A 67 -20.63 20.40 -6.46
C LYS A 67 -21.96 19.81 -6.00
N LEU A 68 -21.95 19.20 -4.83
CA LEU A 68 -23.11 18.56 -4.22
C LEU A 68 -23.40 19.13 -2.84
N GLU A 69 -24.67 19.08 -2.46
CA GLU A 69 -25.12 19.39 -1.11
C GLU A 69 -25.05 18.14 -0.23
N ILE A 70 -24.78 18.30 1.06
CA ILE A 70 -24.67 17.18 2.00
C ILE A 70 -25.88 16.23 1.99
N ASN A 71 -27.07 16.76 1.74
CA ASN A 71 -28.33 16.01 1.71
C ASN A 71 -28.50 15.14 0.44
N SER A 72 -27.59 15.20 -0.54
CA SER A 72 -27.68 14.40 -1.77
C SER A 72 -27.11 12.99 -1.62
N VAL A 73 -26.40 12.69 -0.53
CA VAL A 73 -25.81 11.36 -0.33
C VAL A 73 -26.88 10.32 -0.03
N ASN A 74 -26.67 9.10 -0.51
CA ASN A 74 -27.55 7.96 -0.27
C ASN A 74 -27.00 7.00 0.79
N ALA A 75 -25.70 7.05 1.08
CA ALA A 75 -25.05 6.31 2.15
C ALA A 75 -23.75 7.01 2.58
N ILE A 76 -23.27 6.69 3.77
CA ILE A 76 -21.95 7.11 4.24
C ILE A 76 -21.15 5.86 4.62
N ALA A 77 -19.98 5.72 4.02
CA ALA A 77 -19.02 4.67 4.29
C ALA A 77 -17.85 5.23 5.10
N ALA A 78 -17.34 4.44 6.04
CA ALA A 78 -16.08 4.75 6.70
C ALA A 78 -15.29 3.51 7.03
N THR A 79 -13.97 3.65 6.96
CA THR A 79 -13.04 2.61 7.40
C THR A 79 -13.24 2.31 8.88
N CYS A 80 -13.55 1.05 9.18
CA CYS A 80 -13.75 0.54 10.53
C CYS A 80 -12.63 -0.42 10.97
N GLY A 81 -11.54 -0.46 10.20
CA GLY A 81 -10.33 -1.22 10.47
C GLY A 81 -9.89 -2.10 9.29
N PRO A 82 -8.71 -2.74 9.38
CA PRO A 82 -7.69 -2.49 10.41
C PRO A 82 -7.09 -1.07 10.32
N GLY A 83 -6.43 -0.63 11.40
CA GLY A 83 -5.82 0.70 11.48
C GLY A 83 -5.45 1.10 12.90
N LEU A 84 -4.85 2.27 13.06
CA LEU A 84 -4.60 2.89 14.36
C LEU A 84 -5.94 3.24 15.01
N ILE A 85 -6.20 2.63 16.18
CA ILE A 85 -7.53 2.69 16.81
C ILE A 85 -8.03 4.12 17.03
N GLY A 86 -7.14 5.07 17.35
CA GLY A 86 -7.49 6.47 17.53
C GLY A 86 -8.08 7.09 16.26
N GLY A 87 -7.39 6.97 15.12
CA GLY A 87 -7.87 7.50 13.84
C GLY A 87 -9.13 6.79 13.35
N VAL A 88 -9.15 5.45 13.38
CA VAL A 88 -10.33 4.65 12.98
C VAL A 88 -11.58 5.06 13.75
N LEU A 89 -11.46 5.32 15.06
CA LEU A 89 -12.59 5.79 15.87
C LEU A 89 -13.09 7.17 15.43
N VAL A 90 -12.19 8.10 15.07
CA VAL A 90 -12.56 9.45 14.65
C VAL A 90 -13.40 9.43 13.37
N GLY A 91 -12.93 8.74 12.32
CA GLY A 91 -13.67 8.63 11.06
C GLY A 91 -14.98 7.87 11.22
N MET A 92 -14.94 6.70 11.88
CA MET A 92 -16.14 5.88 12.10
C MET A 92 -17.23 6.63 12.88
N MET A 93 -16.87 7.33 13.97
CA MET A 93 -17.86 8.03 14.80
C MET A 93 -18.44 9.24 14.08
N THR A 94 -17.60 10.00 13.35
CA THR A 94 -18.06 11.11 12.51
C THR A 94 -19.05 10.63 11.45
N ALA A 95 -18.69 9.57 10.72
CA ALA A 95 -19.54 8.98 9.69
C ALA A 95 -20.87 8.47 10.23
N LYS A 96 -20.87 7.78 11.39
CA LYS A 96 -22.09 7.32 12.05
C LYS A 96 -22.99 8.47 12.47
N ALA A 97 -22.43 9.54 13.03
CA ALA A 97 -23.19 10.72 13.42
C ALA A 97 -23.83 11.40 12.21
N MET A 98 -23.07 11.58 11.12
CA MET A 98 -23.60 12.13 9.87
C MET A 98 -24.70 11.26 9.28
N ALA A 99 -24.48 9.93 9.20
CA ALA A 99 -25.45 9.00 8.64
C ALA A 99 -26.76 9.00 9.43
N SER A 100 -26.66 9.04 10.76
CA SER A 100 -27.81 9.14 11.66
C SER A 100 -28.57 10.46 11.47
N SER A 101 -27.87 11.59 11.36
CA SER A 101 -28.47 12.91 11.14
C SER A 101 -29.20 13.00 9.80
N LEU A 102 -28.57 12.49 8.73
CA LEU A 102 -29.13 12.50 7.37
C LEU A 102 -30.15 11.37 7.13
N LYS A 103 -30.28 10.42 8.08
CA LYS A 103 -31.13 9.24 7.98
C LYS A 103 -30.81 8.37 6.76
N VAL A 104 -29.52 8.21 6.48
CA VAL A 104 -28.99 7.34 5.43
C VAL A 104 -28.24 6.15 6.03
N PRO A 105 -28.10 5.02 5.32
CA PRO A 105 -27.30 3.89 5.77
C PRO A 105 -25.84 4.26 6.05
N PHE A 106 -25.29 3.66 7.11
CA PHE A 106 -23.87 3.66 7.40
C PHE A 106 -23.24 2.33 6.93
N LEU A 107 -22.12 2.40 6.23
CA LEU A 107 -21.37 1.25 5.73
C LEU A 107 -20.01 1.17 6.45
N ALA A 108 -19.80 0.09 7.20
CA ALA A 108 -18.52 -0.20 7.83
C ALA A 108 -17.60 -0.88 6.83
N VAL A 109 -16.53 -0.21 6.41
CA VAL A 109 -15.62 -0.71 5.37
C VAL A 109 -14.36 -1.30 5.99
N ASN A 110 -13.90 -2.44 5.46
CA ASN A 110 -12.59 -2.99 5.79
C ASN A 110 -11.53 -2.30 4.91
N HIS A 111 -10.50 -1.73 5.54
CA HIS A 111 -9.45 -0.98 4.86
C HIS A 111 -8.72 -1.81 3.78
N LEU A 112 -8.41 -3.07 4.07
CA LEU A 112 -7.71 -3.95 3.13
C LEU A 112 -8.62 -4.42 2.00
N GLU A 113 -9.91 -4.57 2.28
CA GLU A 113 -10.92 -4.86 1.27
C GLU A 113 -11.05 -3.71 0.27
N ALA A 114 -11.06 -2.47 0.78
CA ALA A 114 -11.13 -1.26 -0.05
C ALA A 114 -9.95 -1.18 -1.03
N HIS A 115 -8.72 -1.36 -0.54
CA HIS A 115 -7.52 -1.47 -1.38
C HIS A 115 -7.61 -2.60 -2.41
N ALA A 116 -8.17 -3.76 -2.04
CA ALA A 116 -8.36 -4.88 -2.96
C ALA A 116 -9.41 -4.60 -4.04
N LEU A 117 -10.40 -3.73 -3.78
CA LEU A 117 -11.49 -3.38 -4.68
C LEU A 117 -11.20 -2.18 -5.58
N THR A 118 -10.19 -1.36 -5.27
CA THR A 118 -9.81 -0.19 -6.08
C THR A 118 -9.65 -0.48 -7.59
N PRO A 119 -9.04 -1.60 -8.03
CA PRO A 119 -8.96 -1.91 -9.47
C PRO A 119 -10.32 -2.18 -10.12
N ARG A 120 -11.36 -2.52 -9.36
CA ARG A 120 -12.71 -2.62 -9.90
C ARG A 120 -13.31 -1.23 -10.14
N LEU A 121 -12.92 -0.23 -9.34
CA LEU A 121 -13.29 1.16 -9.53
C LEU A 121 -12.60 1.73 -10.79
N THR A 122 -11.31 1.45 -11.01
CA THR A 122 -10.51 2.09 -12.06
C THR A 122 -10.44 1.31 -13.37
N ASP A 123 -10.27 -0.01 -13.29
CA ASP A 123 -9.94 -0.87 -14.44
C ASP A 123 -11.06 -1.84 -14.80
N ASN A 124 -12.16 -1.83 -14.03
CA ASN A 124 -13.31 -2.73 -14.16
C ASN A 124 -12.88 -4.22 -14.18
N ILE A 125 -11.96 -4.60 -13.29
CA ILE A 125 -11.52 -5.99 -13.17
C ILE A 125 -12.66 -6.87 -12.63
N GLU A 126 -12.89 -8.00 -13.30
CA GLU A 126 -13.88 -9.01 -12.91
C GLU A 126 -13.26 -10.05 -11.98
N PHE A 127 -14.04 -10.53 -11.02
CA PHE A 127 -13.61 -11.64 -10.16
C PHE A 127 -13.53 -12.98 -10.94
N PRO A 128 -12.72 -13.94 -10.49
CA PRO A 128 -11.71 -13.83 -9.43
C PRO A 128 -10.40 -13.22 -9.97
N TYR A 129 -9.66 -12.54 -9.09
CA TYR A 129 -8.31 -12.05 -9.39
C TYR A 129 -7.36 -12.22 -8.20
N LEU A 130 -6.07 -12.25 -8.49
CA LEU A 130 -5.02 -12.30 -7.47
C LEU A 130 -4.69 -10.88 -7.02
N VAL A 131 -4.51 -10.65 -5.72
CA VAL A 131 -4.19 -9.35 -5.14
C VAL A 131 -2.87 -9.44 -4.38
N LEU A 132 -1.93 -8.57 -4.71
CA LEU A 132 -0.74 -8.28 -3.91
C LEU A 132 -0.97 -6.94 -3.19
N LEU A 133 -1.22 -6.99 -1.88
CA LEU A 133 -1.29 -5.82 -1.02
C LEU A 133 0.09 -5.55 -0.42
N ILE A 134 0.73 -4.45 -0.81
CA ILE A 134 2.07 -4.05 -0.36
C ILE A 134 2.07 -2.57 0.08
N SER A 135 1.80 -2.34 1.36
CA SER A 135 1.81 -1.01 2.00
C SER A 135 2.90 -0.91 3.07
N GLY A 136 2.90 0.20 3.83
CA GLY A 136 3.76 0.38 5.00
C GLY A 136 3.58 -0.74 6.03
N GLY A 137 2.34 -1.11 6.35
CA GLY A 137 2.01 -2.11 7.38
C GLY A 137 1.54 -3.47 6.86
N HIS A 138 1.36 -3.64 5.55
CA HIS A 138 0.82 -4.87 4.98
C HIS A 138 1.67 -5.41 3.84
N THR A 139 1.89 -6.72 3.82
CA THR A 139 2.44 -7.45 2.68
C THR A 139 1.75 -8.79 2.60
N GLN A 140 0.77 -8.91 1.70
CA GLN A 140 -0.13 -10.06 1.62
C GLN A 140 -0.44 -10.43 0.17
N ILE A 141 -0.63 -11.73 -0.05
CA ILE A 141 -1.20 -12.28 -1.28
C ILE A 141 -2.58 -12.83 -0.95
N LEU A 142 -3.59 -12.30 -1.63
CA LEU A 142 -5.00 -12.69 -1.50
C LEU A 142 -5.54 -13.13 -2.86
N VAL A 143 -6.58 -13.96 -2.85
CA VAL A 143 -7.50 -14.09 -3.98
C VAL A 143 -8.80 -13.40 -3.60
N ALA A 144 -9.23 -12.45 -4.43
CA ALA A 144 -10.55 -11.87 -4.33
C ALA A 144 -11.51 -12.70 -5.20
N GLU A 145 -12.40 -13.46 -4.56
CA GLU A 145 -13.39 -14.32 -5.23
C GLU A 145 -14.71 -13.57 -5.49
N ASP A 146 -15.08 -12.69 -4.56
CA ASP A 146 -16.20 -11.75 -4.64
C ASP A 146 -16.03 -10.67 -3.54
N VAL A 147 -16.92 -9.68 -3.49
CA VAL A 147 -17.04 -8.77 -2.34
C VAL A 147 -17.34 -9.59 -1.08
N GLY A 148 -16.60 -9.32 0.01
CA GLY A 148 -16.66 -10.11 1.23
C GLY A 148 -16.07 -11.53 1.14
N GLN A 149 -15.54 -11.96 -0.01
CA GLN A 149 -15.00 -13.32 -0.22
C GLN A 149 -13.52 -13.27 -0.62
N TYR A 150 -12.64 -13.32 0.39
CA TYR A 150 -11.19 -13.25 0.20
C TYR A 150 -10.51 -14.48 0.78
N ARG A 151 -9.53 -15.02 0.05
CA ARG A 151 -8.65 -16.09 0.52
C ARG A 151 -7.23 -15.60 0.65
N ARG A 152 -6.71 -15.58 1.88
CA ARG A 152 -5.30 -15.26 2.12
C ARG A 152 -4.42 -16.47 1.81
N TRP A 153 -3.52 -16.30 0.86
CA TRP A 153 -2.55 -17.32 0.45
C TRP A 153 -1.15 -17.08 0.98
N GLY A 154 -0.83 -15.83 1.30
CA GLY A 154 0.42 -15.46 1.93
C GLY A 154 0.30 -14.17 2.72
N THR A 155 1.09 -14.06 3.77
CA THR A 155 1.31 -12.81 4.52
C THR A 155 2.78 -12.71 4.90
N THR A 156 3.25 -11.50 5.21
CA THR A 156 4.51 -11.37 5.92
C THR A 156 4.42 -12.03 7.29
N LEU A 157 5.48 -12.74 7.67
CA LEU A 157 5.65 -13.34 9.00
C LEU A 157 6.28 -12.37 10.00
N ASP A 158 6.80 -11.23 9.52
CA ASP A 158 7.49 -10.23 10.32
C ASP A 158 7.24 -8.80 9.77
N ASP A 159 8.28 -8.05 9.40
CA ASP A 159 8.16 -6.69 8.86
C ASP A 159 7.41 -6.73 7.51
N ALA A 160 6.57 -5.74 7.22
CA ALA A 160 6.05 -5.52 5.87
C ALA A 160 7.15 -4.96 4.94
N ALA A 161 6.95 -5.04 3.62
CA ALA A 161 7.89 -4.51 2.65
C ALA A 161 8.12 -2.99 2.81
N GLY A 162 7.06 -2.23 3.02
CA GLY A 162 7.15 -0.78 3.26
C GLY A 162 7.91 -0.47 4.55
N GLU A 163 7.56 -1.15 5.65
CA GLU A 163 8.30 -1.05 6.92
C GLU A 163 9.79 -1.44 6.79
N CYS A 164 10.12 -2.42 5.96
CA CYS A 164 11.52 -2.78 5.67
C CYS A 164 12.24 -1.64 4.96
N PHE A 165 11.60 -0.95 4.00
CA PHE A 165 12.16 0.25 3.37
C PHE A 165 12.37 1.36 4.40
N ASP A 166 11.36 1.68 5.22
CA ASP A 166 11.43 2.78 6.19
C ASP A 166 12.51 2.55 7.25
N LYS A 167 12.57 1.34 7.83
CA LYS A 167 13.59 0.99 8.81
C LYS A 167 15.00 1.00 8.21
N SER A 168 15.15 0.53 6.97
CA SER A 168 16.44 0.54 6.28
C SER A 168 16.90 1.95 5.93
N ALA A 169 16.00 2.79 5.43
CA ALA A 169 16.25 4.20 5.16
C ALA A 169 16.76 4.93 6.42
N LYS A 170 16.10 4.68 7.57
CA LYS A 170 16.52 5.23 8.86
C LYS A 170 17.92 4.79 9.27
N LEU A 171 18.25 3.50 9.09
CA LEU A 171 19.61 3.00 9.35
C LEU A 171 20.67 3.65 8.46
N MET A 172 20.30 3.98 7.21
CA MET A 172 21.16 4.62 6.22
C MET A 172 21.21 6.15 6.35
N GLY A 173 20.52 6.73 7.34
CA GLY A 173 20.45 8.19 7.51
C GLY A 173 19.61 8.92 6.45
N LEU A 174 18.78 8.20 5.71
CA LEU A 174 17.87 8.78 4.71
C LEU A 174 16.58 9.31 5.38
N PRO A 175 15.94 10.35 4.81
CA PRO A 175 14.75 10.93 5.40
C PRO A 175 13.51 10.02 5.26
N TYR A 176 12.54 10.23 6.15
CA TYR A 176 11.20 9.62 6.07
C TYR A 176 10.32 10.38 5.05
N PRO A 177 9.44 9.71 4.27
CA PRO A 177 9.25 8.25 4.18
C PRO A 177 10.41 7.55 3.44
N GLY A 178 10.78 6.36 3.90
CA GLY A 178 11.98 5.66 3.45
C GLY A 178 11.87 5.07 2.05
N GLY A 179 10.71 4.55 1.66
CA GLY A 179 10.49 3.95 0.33
C GLY A 179 10.93 4.87 -0.83
N PRO A 180 10.35 6.07 -0.98
CA PRO A 180 10.72 7.01 -2.05
C PRO A 180 12.17 7.49 -1.98
N ASN A 181 12.74 7.61 -0.77
CA ASN A 181 14.12 8.07 -0.60
C ASN A 181 15.14 6.97 -0.92
N ILE A 182 14.86 5.72 -0.59
CA ILE A 182 15.64 4.55 -1.02
C ILE A 182 15.60 4.44 -2.54
N GLU A 183 14.43 4.56 -3.16
CA GLU A 183 14.31 4.50 -4.62
C GLU A 183 15.14 5.59 -5.32
N ARG A 184 15.07 6.83 -4.83
CA ARG A 184 15.87 7.94 -5.36
C ARG A 184 17.38 7.72 -5.17
N CYS A 185 17.78 7.09 -4.08
CA CYS A 185 19.18 6.77 -3.82
C CYS A 185 19.64 5.63 -4.74
N ALA A 186 18.86 4.56 -4.84
CA ALA A 186 19.10 3.42 -5.71
C ALA A 186 19.21 3.83 -7.20
N SER A 187 18.43 4.81 -7.66
CA SER A 187 18.44 5.25 -9.07
C SER A 187 19.76 5.89 -9.52
N LYS A 188 20.66 6.21 -8.58
CA LYS A 188 21.97 6.81 -8.88
C LYS A 188 23.10 5.78 -9.03
N VAL A 189 22.80 4.49 -8.82
CA VAL A 189 23.79 3.43 -8.93
C VAL A 189 24.50 3.47 -10.29
N SER A 190 25.84 3.50 -10.27
CA SER A 190 26.63 3.57 -11.51
C SER A 190 26.97 2.20 -12.10
N ASN A 191 26.99 1.16 -11.25
CA ASN A 191 27.29 -0.22 -11.64
C ASN A 191 26.48 -1.19 -10.77
N ALA A 192 25.40 -1.73 -11.34
CA ALA A 192 24.46 -2.61 -10.66
C ALA A 192 25.09 -3.93 -10.21
N GLU A 193 25.88 -4.58 -11.06
CA GLU A 193 26.54 -5.86 -10.74
C GLU A 193 27.46 -5.69 -9.54
N LYS A 194 28.31 -4.67 -9.58
CA LYS A 194 29.22 -4.36 -8.48
C LYS A 194 28.47 -4.01 -7.19
N ALA A 195 27.36 -3.28 -7.27
CA ALA A 195 26.55 -2.98 -6.09
C ALA A 195 26.02 -4.25 -5.40
N LEU A 196 25.61 -5.26 -6.19
CA LEU A 196 25.14 -6.54 -5.66
C LEU A 196 26.28 -7.41 -5.11
N GLU A 197 27.48 -7.32 -5.68
CA GLU A 197 28.69 -7.97 -5.16
C GLU A 197 29.18 -7.35 -3.85
N ASP A 198 29.19 -6.00 -3.78
CA ASP A 198 29.64 -5.25 -2.62
C ASP A 198 28.65 -5.40 -1.44
N PHE A 199 27.35 -5.48 -1.73
CA PHE A 199 26.28 -5.56 -0.73
C PHE A 199 25.37 -6.78 -0.97
N PRO A 200 25.85 -8.01 -0.74
CA PRO A 200 25.03 -9.20 -0.87
C PRO A 200 23.94 -9.19 0.22
N LEU A 201 22.69 -9.25 -0.21
CA LEU A 201 21.51 -9.31 0.66
C LEU A 201 20.72 -10.60 0.43
N PRO A 202 20.15 -11.20 1.49
CA PRO A 202 19.37 -12.43 1.36
C PRO A 202 18.06 -12.19 0.59
N ARG A 203 17.54 -13.23 -0.06
CA ARG A 203 16.18 -13.28 -0.63
C ARG A 203 15.33 -14.24 0.20
N PRO A 204 14.69 -13.76 1.28
CA PRO A 204 14.03 -14.64 2.24
C PRO A 204 12.93 -15.47 1.58
N MET A 205 12.62 -16.62 2.16
CA MET A 205 11.52 -17.49 1.75
C MET A 205 11.63 -18.12 0.34
N GLN A 206 12.65 -17.83 -0.47
CA GLN A 206 12.75 -18.28 -1.87
C GLN A 206 12.47 -19.79 -2.08
N HIS A 207 12.94 -20.65 -1.18
CA HIS A 207 12.77 -22.11 -1.26
C HIS A 207 11.50 -22.66 -0.57
N ARG A 208 10.71 -21.82 0.09
CA ARG A 208 9.47 -22.25 0.76
C ARG A 208 8.34 -22.44 -0.25
N LYS A 209 7.49 -23.45 -0.02
CA LYS A 209 6.36 -23.81 -0.89
C LYS A 209 5.14 -22.87 -0.75
N ASN A 210 5.00 -22.18 0.38
CA ASN A 210 3.94 -21.21 0.63
C ASN A 210 4.23 -19.86 -0.04
N CYS A 211 3.24 -18.96 -0.01
CA CYS A 211 3.34 -17.60 -0.55
C CYS A 211 3.69 -16.55 0.53
N ASP A 212 4.14 -16.99 1.71
CA ASP A 212 4.46 -16.10 2.83
C ASP A 212 5.78 -15.34 2.58
N PHE A 213 5.88 -14.17 3.21
CA PHE A 213 7.01 -13.26 3.12
C PHE A 213 7.77 -13.15 4.45
N SER A 214 9.01 -12.66 4.40
CA SER A 214 9.79 -12.26 5.56
C SER A 214 10.81 -11.21 5.11
N PHE A 215 10.90 -10.10 5.82
CA PHE A 215 11.79 -8.98 5.52
C PHE A 215 12.65 -8.56 6.73
N SER A 216 12.36 -9.04 7.94
CA SER A 216 13.16 -8.70 9.14
C SER A 216 14.64 -9.10 9.05
N GLY A 217 14.93 -10.24 8.42
CA GLY A 217 16.29 -10.72 8.14
C GLY A 217 17.01 -9.83 7.13
N LEU A 218 16.29 -9.26 6.16
CA LEU A 218 16.84 -8.34 5.17
C LEU A 218 17.26 -7.03 5.82
N LYS A 219 16.41 -6.45 6.68
CA LYS A 219 16.77 -5.29 7.52
C LYS A 219 18.01 -5.56 8.38
N SER A 220 18.11 -6.75 8.97
CA SER A 220 19.27 -7.12 9.80
C SER A 220 20.55 -7.18 8.97
N ALA A 221 20.49 -7.68 7.74
CA ALA A 221 21.62 -7.68 6.81
C ALA A 221 22.03 -6.25 6.39
N VAL A 222 21.05 -5.37 6.11
CA VAL A 222 21.32 -3.94 5.85
C VAL A 222 22.04 -3.30 7.02
N ARG A 223 21.58 -3.53 8.25
CA ARG A 223 22.23 -3.02 9.47
C ARG A 223 23.69 -3.45 9.55
N SER A 224 23.98 -4.73 9.34
CA SER A 224 25.35 -5.23 9.37
C SER A 224 26.24 -4.56 8.32
N HIS A 225 25.72 -4.33 7.11
CA HIS A 225 26.44 -3.60 6.07
C HIS A 225 26.72 -2.16 6.46
N VAL A 226 25.73 -1.44 7.00
CA VAL A 226 25.91 -0.06 7.48
C VAL A 226 26.94 0.00 8.61
N GLU A 227 26.88 -0.91 9.59
CA GLU A 227 27.82 -0.95 10.72
C GLU A 227 29.26 -1.33 10.29
N ALA A 228 29.41 -2.10 9.22
CA ALA A 228 30.72 -2.44 8.65
C ALA A 228 31.36 -1.27 7.88
N LEU A 229 30.57 -0.29 7.44
CA LEU A 229 31.08 0.94 6.84
C LEU A 229 31.61 1.86 7.94
N SER A 230 32.93 2.02 8.05
CA SER A 230 33.52 3.06 8.90
C SER A 230 33.04 4.46 8.50
N ASP A 231 33.17 5.47 9.38
CA ASP A 231 32.81 6.88 9.08
C ASP A 231 33.41 7.41 7.76
N LYS A 232 34.59 6.91 7.36
CA LYS A 232 35.24 7.28 6.09
C LYS A 232 34.61 6.63 4.85
N ASN A 233 33.82 5.58 5.03
CA ASN A 233 33.17 4.80 3.98
C ASN A 233 31.65 5.02 3.93
N LEU A 234 31.08 5.86 4.80
CA LEU A 234 29.73 6.40 4.67
C LEU A 234 29.69 7.47 3.56
N THR A 235 30.00 7.03 2.34
CA THR A 235 29.97 7.85 1.14
C THR A 235 28.61 7.71 0.45
N ASP A 236 28.20 8.74 -0.28
CA ASP A 236 26.98 8.71 -1.10
C ASP A 236 26.94 7.45 -1.98
N LYS A 237 28.07 7.07 -2.58
CA LYS A 237 28.19 5.90 -3.44
C LYS A 237 27.85 4.57 -2.75
N ASN A 238 28.27 4.40 -1.50
CA ASN A 238 27.94 3.18 -0.76
C ASN A 238 26.46 3.15 -0.38
N MET A 239 25.85 4.31 -0.10
CA MET A 239 24.41 4.40 0.16
C MET A 239 23.59 4.14 -1.11
N GLU A 240 24.04 4.62 -2.27
CA GLU A 240 23.43 4.34 -3.57
C GLU A 240 23.47 2.84 -3.89
N ASN A 241 24.63 2.22 -3.74
CA ASN A 241 24.83 0.78 -3.97
C ASN A 241 23.98 -0.08 -3.00
N LEU A 242 23.99 0.24 -1.71
CA LEU A 242 23.22 -0.50 -0.71
C LEU A 242 21.70 -0.31 -0.89
N SER A 243 21.25 0.91 -1.25
CA SER A 243 19.85 1.18 -1.58
C SER A 243 19.39 0.37 -2.79
N PHE A 244 20.23 0.29 -3.83
CA PHE A 244 19.97 -0.52 -5.00
C PHE A 244 19.88 -2.02 -4.65
N ALA A 245 20.86 -2.54 -3.90
CA ALA A 245 20.84 -3.93 -3.47
C ALA A 245 19.59 -4.28 -2.64
N LEU A 246 19.18 -3.39 -1.74
CA LEU A 246 17.97 -3.55 -0.93
C LEU A 246 16.71 -3.58 -1.80
N GLN A 247 16.56 -2.60 -2.69
CA GLN A 247 15.40 -2.51 -3.58
C GLN A 247 15.27 -3.76 -4.45
N ARG A 248 16.38 -4.24 -5.02
CA ARG A 248 16.44 -5.49 -5.79
C ARG A 248 16.08 -6.71 -4.95
N ALA A 249 16.60 -6.83 -3.73
CA ALA A 249 16.28 -7.96 -2.85
C ALA A 249 14.78 -8.01 -2.48
N ILE A 250 14.15 -6.86 -2.24
CA ILE A 250 12.70 -6.77 -1.99
C ILE A 250 11.92 -7.16 -3.25
N ALA A 251 12.26 -6.59 -4.42
CA ALA A 251 11.58 -6.88 -5.68
C ALA A 251 11.64 -8.37 -6.05
N GLU A 252 12.81 -9.00 -5.96
CA GLU A 252 12.99 -10.43 -6.26
C GLU A 252 12.27 -11.35 -5.25
N THR A 253 12.15 -10.91 -3.98
CA THR A 253 11.37 -11.64 -2.99
C THR A 253 9.88 -11.58 -3.34
N LEU A 254 9.36 -10.40 -3.70
CA LEU A 254 7.97 -10.21 -4.15
C LEU A 254 7.68 -11.04 -5.40
N GLU A 255 8.55 -10.97 -6.40
CA GLU A 255 8.48 -11.74 -7.64
C GLU A 255 8.39 -13.25 -7.35
N SER A 256 9.29 -13.77 -6.53
CA SER A 256 9.34 -15.20 -6.20
C SER A 256 8.04 -15.69 -5.55
N ARG A 257 7.44 -14.90 -4.66
CA ARG A 257 6.17 -15.27 -4.01
C ARG A 257 4.99 -15.12 -4.96
N CYS A 258 4.96 -14.07 -5.77
CA CYS A 258 3.92 -13.84 -6.78
C CYS A 258 3.93 -14.93 -7.85
N ALA A 259 5.09 -15.39 -8.30
CA ALA A 259 5.20 -16.49 -9.26
C ALA A 259 4.53 -17.76 -8.76
N ARG A 260 4.71 -18.10 -7.48
CA ARG A 260 4.03 -19.24 -6.83
C ARG A 260 2.53 -19.04 -6.73
N ALA A 261 2.11 -17.84 -6.35
CA ALA A 261 0.69 -17.51 -6.26
C ALA A 261 0.00 -17.56 -7.62
N ILE A 262 0.65 -17.09 -8.68
CA ILE A 262 0.18 -17.19 -10.06
C ILE A 262 0.00 -18.65 -10.49
N GLU A 263 0.97 -19.52 -10.19
CA GLU A 263 0.87 -20.95 -10.50
C GLU A 263 -0.30 -21.61 -9.75
N LYS A 264 -0.46 -21.28 -8.47
CA LYS A 264 -1.60 -21.74 -7.67
C LYS A 264 -2.94 -21.19 -8.18
N PHE A 265 -2.99 -19.93 -8.60
CA PHE A 265 -4.17 -19.30 -9.19
C PHE A 265 -4.61 -19.98 -10.48
N ARG A 266 -3.66 -20.30 -11.36
CA ARG A 266 -3.95 -21.07 -12.58
C ARG A 266 -4.55 -22.43 -12.27
N ALA A 267 -4.00 -23.14 -11.27
CA ALA A 267 -4.51 -24.45 -10.89
C ALA A 267 -5.93 -24.39 -10.29
N ASP A 268 -6.20 -23.43 -9.39
CA ASP A 268 -7.44 -23.37 -8.61
C ASP A 268 -8.57 -22.58 -9.33
N TYR A 269 -8.21 -21.62 -10.19
CA TYR A 269 -9.14 -20.65 -10.81
C TYR A 269 -8.99 -20.49 -12.32
N GLY A 270 -8.06 -21.19 -12.99
CA GLY A 270 -7.76 -20.97 -14.41
C GLY A 270 -8.97 -21.12 -15.35
N ASN A 271 -9.97 -21.93 -14.99
CA ASN A 271 -11.21 -22.08 -15.76
C ASN A 271 -12.31 -21.08 -15.39
N LYS A 272 -12.09 -20.24 -14.37
CA LYS A 272 -13.07 -19.28 -13.83
C LYS A 272 -12.84 -17.85 -14.29
N THR A 273 -11.71 -17.56 -14.92
CA THR A 273 -11.42 -16.24 -15.50
C THR A 273 -10.87 -16.37 -16.90
N LYS A 274 -11.25 -15.44 -17.77
CA LYS A 274 -10.73 -15.34 -19.15
C LYS A 274 -9.49 -14.44 -19.24
N ASP A 275 -9.30 -13.56 -18.26
CA ASP A 275 -8.22 -12.58 -18.19
C ASP A 275 -7.57 -12.64 -16.79
N PRO A 276 -6.72 -13.65 -16.51
CA PRO A 276 -6.11 -13.81 -15.21
C PRO A 276 -5.25 -12.58 -14.88
N THR A 277 -5.62 -11.91 -13.79
CA THR A 277 -5.05 -10.61 -13.42
C THR A 277 -4.38 -10.70 -12.05
N LEU A 278 -3.16 -10.15 -11.96
CA LEU A 278 -2.52 -9.79 -10.70
C LEU A 278 -2.76 -8.30 -10.47
N VAL A 279 -3.58 -8.01 -9.48
CA VAL A 279 -3.76 -6.68 -8.92
C VAL A 279 -2.64 -6.38 -7.94
N VAL A 280 -2.08 -5.17 -8.00
CA VAL A 280 -1.15 -4.66 -6.99
C VAL A 280 -1.70 -3.37 -6.39
N ALA A 281 -1.78 -3.31 -5.07
CA ALA A 281 -2.24 -2.13 -4.33
C ALA A 281 -1.36 -1.88 -3.09
N GLY A 282 -1.48 -0.68 -2.51
CA GLY A 282 -0.65 -0.19 -1.40
C GLY A 282 0.54 0.64 -1.88
N GLY A 283 1.03 1.53 -1.01
CA GLY A 283 2.03 2.55 -1.37
C GLY A 283 3.36 2.03 -1.92
N VAL A 284 3.78 0.80 -1.59
CA VAL A 284 5.03 0.22 -2.10
C VAL A 284 4.91 -0.11 -3.61
N SER A 285 3.69 -0.27 -4.13
CA SER A 285 3.44 -0.47 -5.57
C SER A 285 3.84 0.73 -6.44
N ALA A 286 4.05 1.91 -5.83
CA ALA A 286 4.55 3.09 -6.53
C ALA A 286 6.02 2.98 -6.94
N ASN A 287 6.76 2.04 -6.35
CA ASN A 287 8.17 1.81 -6.64
C ASN A 287 8.36 1.23 -8.05
N ARG A 288 9.15 1.91 -8.88
CA ARG A 288 9.32 1.59 -10.30
C ARG A 288 9.99 0.24 -10.53
N GLU A 289 10.99 -0.09 -9.72
CA GLU A 289 11.71 -1.36 -9.81
C GLU A 289 10.79 -2.54 -9.50
N ILE A 290 9.98 -2.42 -8.44
CA ILE A 290 8.98 -3.43 -8.07
C ILE A 290 7.93 -3.56 -9.17
N ARG A 291 7.40 -2.44 -9.66
CA ARG A 291 6.40 -2.44 -10.74
C ARG A 291 6.96 -3.12 -12.00
N GLN A 292 8.15 -2.74 -12.46
CA GLN A 292 8.79 -3.35 -13.63
C GLN A 292 9.01 -4.85 -13.44
N THR A 293 9.49 -5.27 -12.27
CA THR A 293 9.70 -6.69 -11.93
C THR A 293 8.39 -7.47 -12.02
N LEU A 294 7.29 -6.94 -11.47
CA LEU A 294 5.98 -7.59 -11.52
C LEU A 294 5.38 -7.57 -12.93
N GLU A 295 5.59 -6.51 -13.72
CA GLU A 295 5.16 -6.43 -15.12
C GLU A 295 5.84 -7.51 -15.98
N THR A 296 7.15 -7.69 -15.82
CA THR A 296 7.91 -8.77 -16.47
C THR A 296 7.37 -10.13 -16.06
N LEU A 297 7.23 -10.40 -14.76
CA LEU A 297 6.70 -11.67 -14.25
C LEU A 297 5.30 -11.96 -14.83
N CYS A 298 4.40 -10.98 -14.81
CA CYS A 298 3.05 -11.13 -15.34
C CYS A 298 3.07 -11.44 -16.85
N THR A 299 3.91 -10.75 -17.61
CA THR A 299 4.06 -10.98 -19.06
C THR A 299 4.55 -12.40 -19.34
N GLU A 300 5.60 -12.85 -18.66
CA GLU A 300 6.14 -14.22 -18.80
C GLU A 300 5.14 -15.29 -18.41
N LYS A 301 4.35 -15.02 -17.36
CA LYS A 301 3.34 -15.95 -16.85
C LYS A 301 1.97 -15.72 -17.49
N GLY A 302 1.83 -14.93 -18.56
CA GLY A 302 0.56 -14.69 -19.25
C GLY A 302 -0.57 -14.22 -18.31
N PHE A 303 -0.24 -13.29 -17.41
CA PHE A 303 -1.18 -12.57 -16.54
C PHE A 303 -1.19 -11.11 -16.95
N ARG A 304 -2.33 -10.45 -16.79
CA ARG A 304 -2.40 -9.00 -16.77
C ARG A 304 -1.89 -8.48 -15.42
N LEU A 305 -1.04 -7.46 -15.43
CA LEU A 305 -0.79 -6.67 -14.22
C LEU A 305 -1.77 -5.49 -14.21
N ALA A 306 -2.51 -5.33 -13.11
CA ALA A 306 -3.35 -4.16 -12.88
C ALA A 306 -2.88 -3.45 -11.61
N ALA A 307 -2.64 -2.15 -11.71
CA ALA A 307 -2.28 -1.32 -10.58
C ALA A 307 -3.04 0.00 -10.74
N PRO A 308 -3.84 0.41 -9.74
CA PRO A 308 -4.54 1.68 -9.79
C PRO A 308 -3.59 2.86 -10.06
N PRO A 309 -4.14 4.02 -10.47
CA PRO A 309 -3.42 5.28 -10.41
C PRO A 309 -2.73 5.48 -9.05
N LEU A 310 -1.53 6.09 -9.05
CA LEU A 310 -0.69 6.17 -7.85
C LEU A 310 -1.39 6.85 -6.66
N ASP A 311 -2.24 7.84 -6.94
CA ASP A 311 -3.07 8.57 -5.98
C ASP A 311 -4.19 7.72 -5.35
N LEU A 312 -4.54 6.60 -5.98
CA LEU A 312 -5.49 5.59 -5.48
C LEU A 312 -4.80 4.35 -4.90
N CYS A 313 -3.47 4.21 -5.03
CA CYS A 313 -2.69 3.14 -4.41
C CYS A 313 -2.33 3.43 -2.93
N THR A 314 -2.25 4.71 -2.54
CA THR A 314 -2.10 5.14 -1.15
C THR A 314 -3.47 5.29 -0.49
N ASP A 315 -3.50 5.40 0.84
CA ASP A 315 -4.74 5.54 1.59
C ASP A 315 -5.54 6.77 1.12
N ASN A 316 -6.80 6.52 0.77
CA ASN A 316 -7.73 7.48 0.22
C ASN A 316 -9.17 7.05 0.55
N ALA A 317 -10.14 7.94 0.38
CA ALA A 317 -11.53 7.62 0.72
C ALA A 317 -12.39 7.18 -0.47
N ALA A 318 -11.81 7.13 -1.68
CA ALA A 318 -12.52 6.71 -2.89
C ALA A 318 -12.55 5.18 -3.07
N MET A 319 -11.61 4.47 -2.46
CA MET A 319 -11.46 3.01 -2.50
C MET A 319 -12.61 2.24 -1.82
#